data_AF-A0A6J1W579-F1
#
_entry.id   AF-A0A6J1W579-F1
#
_cell.length_a   1.000
_cell.length_b   1.000
_cell.length_c   1.000
_cell.angle_alpha   90.00
_cell.angle_beta   90.00
_cell.angle_gamma   90.00
#
_symmetry.space_group_name_H-M   'P 1'
#
loop_
_entity.id
_entity.type
_entity.pdbx_description
1 polymer ?
#
loop_
_entity_poly.entity_id
_entity_poly.type
_entity_poly.pdbx_seq_one_letter_code
_entity_poly.pdbx_strand_id
1 'polypeptide(L)'
;SATMFENCTGCVMCSEDNGCVSCQQRLFLLIWRDGIRQYGACVHACPLGYYGQRSLDVNRCIKCRSPNCESCFSKDFCMRCQERFYLHKGKCLSTCPPDTMAWHSTRECQENCEAAPWSSWSPCTKQGRMCGYKWGSESRVRETLWSEKDEAALCPELSESRNCRMKRHCPG
;
A
#
# COMPACT_ATOMS: atom_id res chain seq x y z
N SER A 1 6.21 32.76 18.17
CA SER A 1 7.13 31.95 18.99
C SER A 1 8.36 31.59 18.19
N ALA A 2 9.43 32.38 18.32
CA ALA A 2 10.70 32.23 17.60
C ALA A 2 11.78 31.54 18.46
N THR A 3 11.40 30.91 19.58
CA THR A 3 12.31 30.44 20.63
C THR A 3 12.73 28.97 20.50
N MET A 4 12.40 28.28 19.40
CA MET A 4 12.65 26.82 19.28
C MET A 4 13.92 26.45 18.50
N PHE A 5 14.64 27.40 17.90
CA PHE A 5 15.73 27.11 16.95
C PHE A 5 17.04 27.91 17.15
N GLU A 6 17.19 28.64 18.26
CA GLU A 6 18.44 29.39 18.57
C GLU A 6 19.57 28.50 19.12
N ASN A 7 19.33 27.21 19.35
CA ASN A 7 20.35 26.32 19.88
C ASN A 7 20.92 25.41 18.78
N CYS A 8 22.18 25.65 18.41
CA CYS A 8 23.02 24.78 17.60
C CYS A 8 23.41 23.47 18.33
N THR A 9 22.45 22.84 19.00
CA THR A 9 22.65 21.56 19.68
C THR A 9 22.90 20.45 18.66
N GLY A 10 23.93 19.64 18.89
CA GLY A 10 24.31 18.57 17.97
C GLY A 10 24.95 19.06 16.66
N CYS A 11 25.23 20.36 16.56
CA CYS A 11 25.90 20.97 15.43
C CYS A 11 27.43 20.96 15.62
N VAL A 12 28.17 20.66 14.56
CA VAL A 12 29.63 20.80 14.50
C VAL A 12 30.03 22.20 14.06
N MET A 13 29.28 22.79 13.11
CA MET A 13 29.55 24.14 12.59
C MET A 13 28.27 24.97 12.57
N CYS A 14 28.21 25.99 13.42
CA CYS A 14 27.07 26.89 13.58
C CYS A 14 27.36 28.28 13.01
N SER A 15 26.37 28.89 12.37
CA SER A 15 26.39 30.25 11.83
C SER A 15 25.23 31.03 12.44
N GLU A 16 25.45 32.29 12.81
CA GLU A 16 24.40 33.15 13.37
C GLU A 16 23.23 33.35 12.38
N ASP A 17 23.52 33.50 11.09
CA ASP A 17 22.51 33.77 10.07
C ASP A 17 21.82 32.50 9.54
N ASN A 18 22.56 31.40 9.43
CA ASN A 18 22.10 30.18 8.77
C ASN A 18 21.78 29.03 9.74
N GLY A 19 21.96 29.24 11.05
CA GLY A 19 21.90 28.17 12.03
C GLY A 19 22.98 27.12 11.79
N CYS A 20 22.63 25.84 11.94
CA CYS A 20 23.59 24.76 11.78
C CYS A 20 23.95 24.49 10.31
N VAL A 21 25.25 24.50 10.01
CA VAL A 21 25.81 24.18 8.68
C VAL A 21 26.18 22.71 8.55
N SER A 22 26.68 22.09 9.62
CA SER A 22 27.08 20.68 9.65
C SER A 22 26.75 20.01 10.98
N CYS A 23 26.20 18.80 10.93
CA CYS A 23 25.75 18.05 12.09
C CYS A 23 26.75 16.96 12.50
N GLN A 24 26.67 16.54 13.76
CA GLN A 24 27.36 15.32 14.20
C GLN A 24 26.90 14.12 13.36
N GLN A 25 27.80 13.15 13.12
CA GLN A 25 27.61 12.03 12.18
C GLN A 25 26.33 11.19 12.38
N ARG A 26 25.72 11.19 13.57
CA ARG A 26 24.50 10.43 13.87
C ARG A 26 23.20 11.20 13.63
N LEU A 27 23.29 12.51 13.44
CA LEU A 27 22.14 13.40 13.29
C LEU A 27 21.90 13.71 11.81
N PHE A 28 20.68 14.18 11.51
CA PHE A 28 20.28 14.64 10.19
C PHE A 28 20.18 16.16 10.18
N LEU A 29 20.77 16.78 9.15
CA LEU A 29 20.61 18.20 8.88
C LEU A 29 19.24 18.45 8.23
N LEU A 30 18.37 19.17 8.95
CA LEU A 30 17.11 19.70 8.48
C LEU A 30 17.31 21.14 8.05
N ILE A 31 16.93 21.49 6.83
CA ILE A 31 16.88 22.87 6.34
C ILE A 31 15.42 23.32 6.29
N TRP A 32 15.07 24.37 7.02
CA TRP A 32 13.76 25.03 6.88
C TRP A 32 13.91 26.41 6.25
N ARG A 33 12.82 26.88 5.64
CA ARG A 33 12.74 28.18 4.98
C ARG A 33 11.75 29.05 5.73
N ASP A 34 12.17 30.26 6.03
CA ASP A 34 11.31 31.31 6.55
C ASP A 34 11.48 32.56 5.66
N GLY A 35 10.50 32.82 4.80
CA GLY A 35 10.63 33.79 3.71
C GLY A 35 11.81 33.46 2.80
N ILE A 36 12.78 34.39 2.71
CA ILE A 36 14.01 34.25 1.92
C ILE A 36 15.14 33.57 2.68
N ARG A 37 15.02 33.40 3.99
CA ARG A 37 16.07 32.87 4.85
C ARG A 37 16.01 31.35 4.92
N GLN A 38 17.17 30.74 5.05
CA GLN A 38 17.33 29.30 5.24
C GLN A 38 18.12 29.06 6.50
N TYR A 39 17.60 28.18 7.34
CA TYR A 39 18.21 27.84 8.61
C TYR A 39 18.38 26.33 8.70
N GLY A 40 19.48 25.90 9.29
CA GLY A 40 19.78 24.49 9.53
C GLY A 40 19.69 24.10 11.01
N ALA A 41 19.28 22.86 11.26
CA ALA A 41 19.27 22.25 12.60
C ALA A 41 19.53 20.76 12.49
N CYS A 42 20.07 20.20 13.57
CA CYS A 42 20.36 18.79 13.66
C CYS A 42 19.24 18.07 14.42
N VAL A 43 18.67 17.05 13.80
CA VAL A 43 17.60 16.24 14.40
C VAL A 43 17.97 14.76 14.40
N HIS A 44 17.50 14.02 15.40
CA HIS A 44 17.69 12.57 15.47
C HIS A 44 16.83 11.81 14.45
N ALA A 45 15.64 12.35 14.16
CA ALA A 45 14.69 11.81 13.19
C ALA A 45 14.10 12.94 12.37
N CYS A 46 13.93 12.71 11.07
CA CYS A 46 13.32 13.70 10.19
C CYS A 46 11.83 13.85 10.48
N PRO A 47 11.30 15.08 10.41
CA PRO A 47 9.88 15.34 10.67
C PRO A 47 8.98 14.76 9.57
N LEU A 48 7.66 14.73 9.82
CA LEU A 48 6.66 14.30 8.84
C LEU A 48 6.80 15.07 7.51
N GLY A 49 6.60 14.38 6.40
CA GLY A 49 6.86 14.92 5.06
C GLY A 49 8.35 14.98 4.66
N TYR A 50 9.27 14.47 5.49
CA TYR A 50 10.69 14.32 5.16
C TYR A 50 11.16 12.89 5.41
N TYR A 51 12.14 12.44 4.64
CA TYR A 51 12.87 11.20 4.88
C TYR A 51 14.35 11.48 5.14
N GLY A 52 14.98 10.65 5.96
CA GLY A 52 16.40 10.76 6.27
C GLY A 52 17.24 10.08 5.20
N GLN A 53 18.03 10.85 4.46
CA GLN A 53 19.03 10.32 3.54
C GLN A 53 20.39 10.35 4.22
N ARG A 54 21.03 9.17 4.35
CA ARG A 54 22.42 9.07 4.79
C ARG A 54 23.34 9.19 3.58
N SER A 55 24.38 10.02 3.70
CA SER A 55 25.40 10.22 2.68
C SER A 55 26.78 10.11 3.32
N LEU A 56 27.83 10.00 2.50
CA LEU A 56 29.21 10.00 2.97
C LEU A 56 29.58 11.32 3.67
N ASP A 57 29.02 12.43 3.20
CA ASP A 57 29.37 13.77 3.70
C ASP A 57 28.49 14.18 4.89
N VAL A 58 27.16 14.23 4.67
CA VAL A 58 26.19 14.72 5.65
C VAL A 58 24.88 13.97 5.50
N ASN A 59 24.31 13.50 6.60
CA ASN A 59 22.94 12.97 6.62
C ASN A 59 21.95 14.14 6.57
N ARG A 60 20.95 14.07 5.70
CA ARG A 60 20.01 15.18 5.48
C ARG A 60 18.57 14.72 5.56
N CYS A 61 17.70 15.60 6.05
CA CYS A 61 16.27 15.44 5.88
C CYS A 61 15.86 16.00 4.52
N ILE A 62 15.29 15.13 3.67
CA ILE A 62 14.85 15.49 2.32
C ILE A 62 13.34 15.42 2.26
N LYS A 63 12.72 16.46 1.72
CA LYS A 63 11.27 16.55 1.60
C LYS A 63 10.76 15.46 0.65
N CYS A 64 9.69 14.79 1.05
CA CYS A 64 8.97 13.84 0.20
C CYS A 64 8.52 14.54 -1.09
N ARG A 65 8.73 13.90 -2.23
CA ARG A 65 8.32 14.44 -3.54
C ARG A 65 6.97 13.89 -4.02
N SER A 66 6.60 12.70 -3.55
CA SER A 66 5.35 12.06 -3.93
C SER A 66 4.13 12.89 -3.49
N PRO A 67 3.18 13.19 -4.39
CA PRO A 67 1.99 13.96 -4.04
C PRO A 67 1.09 13.18 -3.08
N ASN A 68 0.42 13.90 -2.19
CA ASN A 68 -0.50 13.32 -1.19
C ASN A 68 0.16 12.28 -0.26
N CYS A 69 1.47 12.36 -0.08
CA CYS A 69 2.25 11.49 0.79
C CYS A 69 2.47 12.16 2.15
N GLU A 70 2.16 11.45 3.23
CA GLU A 70 2.37 11.91 4.61
C GLU A 70 3.76 11.52 5.14
N SER A 71 4.21 10.30 4.84
CA SER A 71 5.58 9.83 5.12
C SER A 71 6.13 9.01 3.97
N CYS A 72 7.39 9.23 3.63
CA CYS A 72 8.08 8.54 2.54
C CYS A 72 9.37 7.87 3.05
N PHE A 73 9.73 6.75 2.42
CA PHE A 73 10.99 6.05 2.65
C PHE A 73 12.13 6.68 1.86
N SER A 74 11.81 7.06 0.62
CA SER A 74 12.75 7.70 -0.31
C SER A 74 12.04 8.79 -1.09
N LYS A 75 12.77 9.46 -1.98
CA LYS A 75 12.25 10.53 -2.84
C LYS A 75 10.96 10.15 -3.56
N ASP A 76 10.90 8.93 -4.08
CA ASP A 76 9.84 8.46 -4.98
C ASP A 76 9.02 7.30 -4.37
N PHE A 77 9.31 6.90 -3.13
CA PHE A 77 8.61 5.82 -2.43
C PHE A 77 7.92 6.32 -1.17
N CYS A 78 6.61 6.44 -1.23
CA CYS A 78 5.75 6.76 -0.10
C CYS A 78 5.50 5.51 0.77
N MET A 79 5.47 5.68 2.09
CA MET A 79 5.10 4.63 3.04
C MET A 79 3.69 4.84 3.60
N ARG A 80 3.22 6.10 3.67
CA ARG A 80 1.88 6.42 4.17
C ARG A 80 1.28 7.58 3.41
N CYS A 81 0.11 7.37 2.85
CA CYS A 81 -0.64 8.38 2.13
C CYS A 81 -1.49 9.24 3.08
N GLN A 82 -1.78 10.46 2.65
CA GLN A 82 -2.77 11.32 3.30
C GLN A 82 -4.16 10.67 3.28
N GLU A 83 -5.06 11.17 4.13
CA GLU A 83 -6.45 10.70 4.14
C GLU A 83 -7.09 10.76 2.74
N ARG A 84 -7.94 9.77 2.46
CA ARG A 84 -8.66 9.60 1.17
C ARG A 84 -7.79 9.16 -0.02
N PHE A 85 -6.52 8.85 0.20
CA PHE A 85 -5.64 8.24 -0.81
C PHE A 85 -5.25 6.82 -0.42
N TYR A 86 -5.10 5.96 -1.42
CA TYR A 86 -4.66 4.59 -1.28
C TYR A 86 -3.20 4.44 -1.69
N LEU A 87 -2.42 3.70 -0.90
CA LEU A 87 -1.04 3.39 -1.22
C LEU A 87 -0.97 2.25 -2.23
N HIS A 88 -0.26 2.47 -3.33
CA HIS A 88 0.01 1.45 -4.33
C HIS A 88 1.45 1.57 -4.84
N LYS A 89 2.28 0.53 -4.61
CA LYS A 89 3.67 0.46 -5.09
C LYS A 89 4.48 1.74 -4.78
N GLY A 90 4.32 2.27 -3.57
CA GLY A 90 5.00 3.49 -3.11
C GLY A 90 4.39 4.81 -3.60
N LYS A 91 3.22 4.80 -4.24
CA LYS A 91 2.52 6.01 -4.72
C LYS A 91 1.16 6.13 -4.08
N CYS A 92 0.68 7.37 -3.94
CA CYS A 92 -0.63 7.67 -3.38
C CYS A 92 -1.61 8.01 -4.50
N LEU A 93 -2.70 7.24 -4.59
CA LEU A 93 -3.71 7.34 -5.64
C LEU A 93 -5.08 7.58 -5.02
N SER A 94 -5.93 8.38 -5.67
CA SER A 94 -7.32 8.58 -5.24
C SER A 94 -8.21 7.37 -5.56
N THR A 95 -7.79 6.55 -6.51
CA THR A 95 -8.52 5.36 -6.97
C THR A 95 -7.49 4.29 -7.34
N CYS A 96 -7.76 3.03 -6.97
CA CYS A 96 -6.86 1.93 -7.26
C CYS A 96 -6.84 1.59 -8.76
N PRO A 97 -5.67 1.20 -9.32
CA PRO A 97 -5.56 0.76 -10.71
C PRO A 97 -6.46 -0.44 -11.04
N PRO A 98 -6.71 -0.71 -12.33
CA PRO A 98 -7.31 -1.98 -12.78
C PRO A 98 -6.54 -3.18 -12.19
N ASP A 99 -7.24 -4.28 -11.93
CA ASP A 99 -6.71 -5.51 -11.31
C ASP A 99 -6.34 -5.42 -9.82
N THR A 100 -6.63 -4.27 -9.18
CA THR A 100 -6.43 -4.07 -7.74
C THR A 100 -7.68 -3.55 -7.07
N MET A 101 -7.88 -3.92 -5.81
CA MET A 101 -8.99 -3.43 -4.99
C MET A 101 -8.52 -2.49 -3.89
N ALA A 102 -9.40 -1.56 -3.53
CA ALA A 102 -9.18 -0.61 -2.46
C ALA A 102 -9.52 -1.23 -1.11
N TRP A 103 -8.51 -1.45 -0.27
CA TRP A 103 -8.68 -1.98 1.08
C TRP A 103 -8.84 -0.81 2.04
N HIS A 104 -10.06 -0.62 2.55
CA HIS A 104 -10.38 0.54 3.40
C HIS A 104 -9.75 0.47 4.80
N SER A 105 -9.54 -0.75 5.32
CA SER A 105 -8.91 -0.98 6.63
C SER A 105 -7.45 -0.52 6.65
N THR A 106 -6.68 -0.88 5.63
CA THR A 106 -5.25 -0.55 5.50
C THR A 106 -4.98 0.71 4.67
N ARG A 107 -5.95 1.15 3.87
CA ARG A 107 -5.82 2.24 2.86
C ARG A 107 -4.76 1.92 1.81
N GLU A 108 -4.78 0.71 1.31
CA GLU A 108 -3.83 0.22 0.30
C GLU A 108 -4.57 -0.38 -0.89
N CYS A 109 -3.92 -0.36 -2.06
CA CYS A 109 -4.39 -1.06 -3.25
C CYS A 109 -3.68 -2.41 -3.33
N GLN A 110 -4.42 -3.48 -3.06
CA GLN A 110 -3.89 -4.83 -3.12
C GLN A 110 -4.32 -5.53 -4.41
N GLU A 111 -3.40 -6.32 -4.97
CA GLU A 111 -3.70 -7.22 -6.07
C GLU A 111 -4.63 -8.35 -5.56
N ASN A 112 -5.44 -8.90 -6.47
CA ASN A 112 -6.45 -9.93 -6.16
C ASN A 112 -5.97 -10.93 -5.10
N CYS A 113 -6.83 -11.21 -4.11
CA CYS A 113 -6.63 -12.23 -3.10
C CYS A 113 -6.12 -13.50 -3.78
N GLU A 114 -4.98 -14.04 -3.32
CA GLU A 114 -4.48 -15.32 -3.82
C GLU A 114 -5.54 -16.39 -3.56
N ALA A 115 -6.27 -16.73 -4.62
CA ALA A 115 -7.29 -17.76 -4.57
C ALA A 115 -6.59 -19.12 -4.57
N ALA A 116 -7.05 -20.01 -3.71
CA ALA A 116 -6.61 -21.39 -3.73
C ALA A 116 -6.88 -22.02 -5.11
N PRO A 117 -6.21 -23.14 -5.44
CA PRO A 117 -6.57 -23.93 -6.60
C PRO A 117 -8.06 -24.26 -6.61
N TRP A 118 -8.67 -24.26 -7.79
CA TRP A 118 -10.07 -24.62 -7.96
C TRP A 118 -10.37 -26.02 -7.43
N SER A 119 -11.54 -26.19 -6.82
CA SER A 119 -12.08 -27.52 -6.54
C SER A 119 -12.32 -28.30 -7.84
N SER A 120 -12.46 -29.61 -7.70
CA SER A 120 -13.06 -30.44 -8.76
C SER A 120 -14.47 -29.94 -9.10
N TRP A 121 -14.87 -30.14 -10.35
CA TRP A 121 -16.23 -29.86 -10.81
C TRP A 121 -17.24 -30.75 -10.07
N SER A 122 -18.37 -30.16 -9.67
CA SER A 122 -19.50 -30.92 -9.15
C SER A 122 -20.04 -31.89 -10.21
N PRO A 123 -20.81 -32.91 -9.82
CA PRO A 123 -21.56 -33.71 -10.77
C PRO A 123 -22.47 -32.83 -11.65
N CYS A 124 -22.53 -33.16 -12.93
CA CYS A 124 -23.42 -32.49 -13.87
C CYS A 124 -24.88 -32.78 -13.51
N THR A 125 -25.63 -31.76 -13.07
CA THR A 125 -27.02 -31.91 -12.66
C THR A 125 -27.95 -30.92 -13.34
N LYS A 126 -29.23 -31.29 -13.45
CA LYS A 126 -30.30 -30.39 -13.84
C LYS A 126 -31.52 -30.66 -12.97
N GLN A 127 -31.97 -29.64 -12.24
CA GLN A 127 -33.06 -29.75 -11.26
C GLN A 127 -32.85 -30.91 -10.27
N GLY A 128 -31.62 -31.07 -9.76
CA GLY A 128 -31.26 -32.12 -8.81
C GLY A 128 -31.14 -33.54 -9.40
N ARG A 129 -31.35 -33.73 -10.70
CA ARG A 129 -31.19 -35.03 -11.38
C ARG A 129 -29.87 -35.09 -12.13
N MET A 130 -29.26 -36.28 -12.19
CA MET A 130 -28.00 -36.54 -12.92
C MET A 130 -28.21 -37.16 -14.31
N CYS A 131 -29.45 -37.53 -14.64
CA CYS A 131 -29.85 -38.14 -15.91
C CYS A 131 -31.27 -37.69 -16.30
N GLY A 132 -31.71 -37.99 -17.52
CA GLY A 132 -33.02 -37.61 -18.05
C GLY A 132 -33.04 -36.33 -18.88
N TYR A 133 -31.92 -35.58 -18.91
CA TYR A 133 -31.76 -34.35 -19.67
C TYR A 133 -30.58 -34.45 -20.66
N LYS A 134 -30.60 -33.62 -21.71
CA LYS A 134 -29.47 -33.51 -22.67
C LYS A 134 -28.31 -32.69 -22.10
N TRP A 135 -28.63 -31.70 -21.28
CA TRP A 135 -27.69 -30.71 -20.75
C TRP A 135 -28.01 -30.45 -19.27
N GLY A 136 -26.96 -30.19 -18.50
CA GLY A 136 -27.04 -29.74 -17.11
C GLY A 136 -25.99 -28.67 -16.83
N SER A 137 -25.84 -28.34 -15.56
CA SER A 137 -24.81 -27.45 -15.07
C SER A 137 -23.95 -28.18 -14.04
N GLU A 138 -22.66 -27.87 -14.07
CA GLU A 138 -21.73 -28.20 -13.00
C GLU A 138 -21.06 -26.92 -12.52
N SER A 139 -20.73 -26.90 -11.24
CA SER A 139 -20.10 -25.77 -10.58
C SER A 139 -18.86 -26.22 -9.85
N ARG A 140 -17.86 -25.35 -9.76
CA ARG A 140 -16.70 -25.51 -8.89
C ARG A 140 -16.53 -24.27 -8.04
N VAL A 141 -15.90 -24.44 -6.89
CA VAL A 141 -15.63 -23.36 -5.94
C VAL A 141 -14.15 -23.29 -5.63
N ARG A 142 -13.69 -22.12 -5.19
CA ARG A 142 -12.34 -21.93 -4.65
C ARG A 142 -12.42 -21.02 -3.44
N GLU A 143 -11.57 -21.28 -2.46
CA GLU A 143 -11.45 -20.46 -1.25
C GLU A 143 -10.30 -19.46 -1.43
N THR A 144 -10.28 -18.41 -0.61
CA THR A 144 -9.14 -17.51 -0.52
C THR A 144 -8.14 -18.07 0.48
N LEU A 145 -6.84 -18.01 0.18
CA LEU A 145 -5.79 -18.52 1.07
C LEU A 145 -5.67 -17.73 2.39
N TRP A 146 -6.29 -16.55 2.43
CA TRP A 146 -6.36 -15.67 3.58
C TRP A 146 -7.84 -15.34 3.81
N SER A 147 -8.42 -15.81 4.92
CA SER A 147 -9.72 -15.32 5.37
C SER A 147 -9.64 -14.93 6.83
N GLU A 148 -9.54 -13.64 7.12
CA GLU A 148 -10.32 -13.13 8.24
C GLU A 148 -11.77 -12.94 7.72
N LYS A 149 -12.73 -13.43 8.49
CA LYS A 149 -14.11 -13.73 8.06
C LYS A 149 -14.91 -12.57 7.47
N ASP A 150 -14.41 -11.34 7.55
CA ASP A 150 -15.10 -10.13 7.07
C ASP A 150 -14.60 -9.63 5.70
N GLU A 151 -13.52 -10.19 5.15
CA GLU A 151 -12.88 -9.70 3.91
C GLU A 151 -13.16 -10.58 2.67
N ALA A 152 -13.85 -11.71 2.85
CA ALA A 152 -14.17 -12.67 1.78
C ALA A 152 -15.15 -12.12 0.72
N ALA A 153 -15.85 -11.01 1.00
CA ALA A 153 -16.80 -10.40 0.08
C ALA A 153 -16.14 -9.54 -1.04
N LEU A 154 -14.83 -9.30 -0.95
CA LEU A 154 -14.10 -8.39 -1.85
C LEU A 154 -13.24 -9.10 -2.89
N CYS A 155 -13.19 -10.44 -2.91
CA CYS A 155 -12.39 -11.19 -3.89
C CYS A 155 -13.29 -11.67 -5.06
N PRO A 156 -12.86 -11.56 -6.33
CA PRO A 156 -13.70 -11.91 -7.46
C PRO A 156 -13.77 -13.43 -7.75
N GLU A 157 -14.95 -13.85 -8.23
CA GLU A 157 -15.38 -15.22 -8.59
C GLU A 157 -14.81 -16.36 -7.74
N LEU A 158 -15.49 -16.62 -6.62
CA LEU A 158 -15.28 -17.79 -5.76
C LEU A 158 -16.04 -19.03 -6.26
N SER A 159 -16.91 -18.86 -7.25
CA SER A 159 -17.69 -19.94 -7.87
C SER A 159 -17.75 -19.77 -9.38
N GLU A 160 -17.50 -20.84 -10.11
CA GLU A 160 -17.65 -20.89 -11.57
C GLU A 160 -18.65 -21.98 -11.93
N SER A 161 -19.56 -21.69 -12.88
CA SER A 161 -20.54 -22.64 -13.39
C SER A 161 -20.42 -22.81 -14.90
N ARG A 162 -20.48 -24.06 -15.38
CA ARG A 162 -20.48 -24.35 -16.82
C ARG A 162 -21.53 -25.38 -17.22
N ASN A 163 -21.93 -25.32 -18.48
CA ASN A 163 -22.83 -26.30 -19.08
C ASN A 163 -22.10 -27.62 -19.36
N CYS A 164 -22.75 -28.73 -19.03
CA CYS A 164 -22.22 -30.07 -19.19
C CYS A 164 -23.25 -30.99 -19.86
N ARG A 165 -22.78 -32.03 -20.57
CA ARG A 165 -23.63 -33.02 -21.23
C ARG A 165 -24.06 -34.11 -20.25
N MET A 166 -25.33 -34.46 -20.27
CA MET A 166 -25.92 -35.45 -19.38
C MET A 166 -26.39 -36.70 -20.15
N LYS A 167 -26.53 -37.82 -19.43
CA LYS A 167 -27.16 -39.03 -19.96
C LYS A 167 -28.67 -38.81 -20.07
N ARG A 168 -29.19 -38.95 -21.29
CA ARG A 168 -30.63 -38.78 -21.57
C ARG A 168 -31.51 -39.86 -20.94
N HIS A 169 -30.99 -41.07 -20.77
CA HIS A 169 -31.70 -42.16 -20.10
C HIS A 169 -31.04 -42.46 -18.77
N CYS A 170 -31.87 -42.59 -17.75
CA CYS A 170 -31.44 -43.06 -16.44
C CYS A 170 -31.34 -44.59 -16.46
N PRO A 171 -30.30 -45.19 -15.87
CA PRO A 171 -30.32 -46.62 -15.58
C PRO A 171 -31.51 -46.90 -14.65
N GLY A 172 -32.38 -47.81 -15.08
CA GLY A 172 -33.53 -48.30 -14.30
C GLY A 172 -33.12 -49.38 -13.32
#